data_AF-A0A382KRI3-F1
#
_entry.id   AF-A0A382KRI3-F1
#
_cell.length_a   1.000
_cell.length_b   1.000
_cell.length_c   1.000
_cell.angle_alpha   90.00
_cell.angle_beta   90.00
_cell.angle_gamma   90.00
#
_symmetry.space_group_name_H-M   'P 1'
#
loop_
_entity.id
_entity.type
_entity.pdbx_description
1 polymer ?
#
loop_
_entity_poly.entity_id
_entity_poly.type
_entity_poly.pdbx_seq_one_letter_code
_entity_poly.pdbx_strand_id
1 'polypeptide(L)'
;MAAEEFNSKLIVDIGISMGDEGKGRVVHETLDEIMRRTGQSAAAVIKVNGGANSGHTAAGLKLNLLPSGVGEPDLPKLLVGCGVVADPRKFLWEARPLEARGISVLDRLLIDERAQLSDLSHRLLDLAWEDYRVNILGEENRGSTGRGISPAYSDETSQWQIHYSSFLSGDKDAFAKALGQRVDRALRTIRHVCRVSKETWNSFFDRLTEAETQANAPAISEGIFNSVEFDFSIFKGDEPFSLNLHNLTECYWDAGQELTPCIGDVREATLSALEAGNHVVAEFGQSYWLDKRHGFSPNVTASHTTTPELFLSAGIPPCPVHVLGCCKAY
;
A
#
# COMPACT_ATOMS: atom_id res chain seq x y z
N MET A 1 9.95 -15.19 22.19
CA MET A 1 11.32 -15.69 21.93
C MET A 1 12.25 -15.14 23.00
N ALA A 2 13.14 -15.95 23.58
CA ALA A 2 14.19 -15.45 24.48
C ALA A 2 15.32 -14.83 23.63
N ALA A 3 15.09 -13.62 23.11
CA ALA A 3 16.12 -12.84 22.44
C ALA A 3 16.79 -11.88 23.43
N GLU A 4 18.06 -11.59 23.21
CA GLU A 4 18.82 -10.54 23.90
C GLU A 4 18.09 -9.18 23.86
N GLU A 5 18.55 -8.21 24.64
CA GLU A 5 18.01 -6.84 24.61
C GLU A 5 18.04 -6.25 23.18
N PHE A 6 16.97 -5.54 22.78
CA PHE A 6 16.96 -4.85 21.49
C PHE A 6 18.12 -3.85 21.46
N ASN A 7 19.05 -4.02 20.53
CA ASN A 7 20.23 -3.17 20.39
C ASN A 7 19.95 -1.80 19.75
N SER A 8 18.69 -1.52 19.38
CA SER A 8 18.22 -0.22 18.89
C SER A 8 16.75 -0.02 19.21
N LYS A 9 16.34 1.24 19.33
CA LYS A 9 14.93 1.65 19.43
C LYS A 9 14.19 1.57 18.09
N LEU A 10 14.93 1.57 16.99
CA LEU A 10 14.39 1.35 15.66
C LEU A 10 14.51 -0.15 15.34
N ILE A 11 13.37 -0.85 15.37
CA ILE A 11 13.29 -2.29 15.15
C ILE A 11 12.71 -2.54 13.77
N VAL A 12 13.26 -3.48 13.03
CA VAL A 12 12.89 -3.77 11.65
C VAL A 12 12.49 -5.23 11.53
N ASP A 13 11.28 -5.49 11.06
CA ASP A 13 10.81 -6.83 10.69
C ASP A 13 10.89 -7.02 9.17
N ILE A 14 11.76 -7.95 8.75
CA ILE A 14 11.93 -8.34 7.35
C ILE A 14 11.66 -9.83 7.15
N GLY A 15 11.00 -10.18 6.04
CA GLY A 15 10.89 -11.57 5.61
C GLY A 15 12.14 -11.98 4.87
N ILE A 16 12.70 -13.16 5.18
CA ILE A 16 13.97 -13.60 4.56
C ILE A 16 13.78 -14.63 3.43
N SER A 17 12.55 -15.05 3.16
CA SER A 17 12.20 -16.06 2.15
C SER A 17 11.48 -15.43 0.94
N MET A 18 10.44 -16.09 0.42
CA MET A 18 9.69 -15.71 -0.78
C MET A 18 8.31 -15.09 -0.48
N GLY A 19 8.06 -14.64 0.75
CA GLY A 19 6.78 -14.06 1.16
C GLY A 19 5.98 -14.90 2.16
N ASP A 20 4.94 -14.27 2.70
CA ASP A 20 3.94 -14.85 3.61
C ASP A 20 4.49 -15.47 4.90
N GLU A 21 5.67 -15.07 5.39
CA GLU A 21 6.36 -15.66 6.55
C GLU A 21 5.67 -15.42 7.90
N GLY A 22 4.60 -14.63 7.92
CA GLY A 22 3.90 -14.28 9.16
C GLY A 22 4.47 -13.04 9.85
N LYS A 23 5.13 -12.14 9.10
CA LYS A 23 5.65 -10.85 9.59
C LYS A 23 4.65 -10.07 10.46
N GLY A 24 3.39 -9.97 10.03
CA GLY A 24 2.37 -9.29 10.85
C GLY A 24 2.26 -9.81 12.29
N ARG A 25 2.42 -11.13 12.50
CA ARG A 25 2.47 -11.72 13.85
C ARG A 25 3.77 -11.36 14.58
N VAL A 26 4.90 -11.32 13.88
CA VAL A 26 6.19 -10.90 14.46
C VAL A 26 6.13 -9.44 14.92
N VAL A 27 5.44 -8.56 14.19
CA VAL A 27 5.18 -7.18 14.64
C VAL A 27 4.43 -7.17 15.96
N HIS A 28 3.32 -7.92 16.08
CA HIS A 28 2.57 -8.04 17.34
C HIS A 28 3.44 -8.57 18.49
N GLU A 29 4.17 -9.67 18.27
CA GLU A 29 5.09 -10.24 19.27
C GLU A 29 6.20 -9.26 19.67
N THR A 30 6.64 -8.39 18.74
CA THR A 30 7.63 -7.33 19.01
C THR A 30 7.04 -6.23 19.87
N LEU A 31 5.82 -5.79 19.59
CA LEU A 31 5.11 -4.78 20.38
C LEU A 31 4.85 -5.27 21.82
N ASP A 32 4.38 -6.51 21.96
CA ASP A 32 4.21 -7.17 23.27
C ASP A 32 5.52 -7.22 24.05
N GLU A 33 6.63 -7.57 23.37
CA GLU A 33 7.93 -7.67 24.00
C GLU A 33 8.47 -6.30 24.45
N ILE A 34 8.26 -5.25 23.65
CA ILE A 34 8.57 -3.86 24.03
C ILE A 34 7.81 -3.48 25.30
N MET A 35 6.50 -3.71 25.33
CA MET A 35 5.64 -3.41 26.48
C MET A 35 6.09 -4.18 27.71
N ARG A 36 6.31 -5.49 27.58
CA ARG A 36 6.73 -6.37 28.69
C ARG A 36 8.07 -5.94 29.31
N ARG A 37 9.01 -5.45 28.48
CA ARG A 37 10.34 -5.05 28.95
C ARG A 37 10.40 -3.64 29.51
N THR A 38 9.68 -2.71 28.91
CA THR A 38 9.81 -1.28 29.22
C THR A 38 8.65 -0.70 30.01
N GLY A 39 7.53 -1.41 30.09
CA GLY A 39 6.27 -0.90 30.63
C GLY A 39 5.65 0.20 29.76
N GLN A 40 6.12 0.38 28.53
CA GLN A 40 5.66 1.40 27.59
C GLN A 40 5.37 0.78 26.23
N SER A 41 4.31 1.23 25.58
CA SER A 41 4.01 0.85 24.19
C SER A 41 5.08 1.43 23.25
N ALA A 42 5.28 0.80 22.09
CA ALA A 42 6.00 1.47 21.01
C ALA A 42 5.26 2.77 20.62
N ALA A 43 5.99 3.78 20.15
CA ALA A 43 5.37 5.02 19.70
C ALA A 43 4.65 4.83 18.36
N ALA A 44 5.16 3.96 17.49
CA ALA A 44 4.63 3.78 16.15
C ALA A 44 5.00 2.43 15.53
N VAL A 45 4.15 1.99 14.59
CA VAL A 45 4.51 1.02 13.56
C VAL A 45 4.51 1.72 12.21
N ILE A 46 5.58 1.56 11.42
CA ILE A 46 5.70 2.13 10.07
C ILE A 46 5.65 1.05 9.00
N LYS A 47 4.76 1.20 8.02
CA LYS A 47 4.81 0.44 6.76
C LYS A 47 5.79 1.11 5.82
N VAL A 48 6.82 0.38 5.43
CA VAL A 48 7.98 0.96 4.73
C VAL A 48 7.81 1.01 3.22
N ASN A 49 7.29 -0.05 2.60
CA ASN A 49 7.35 -0.23 1.15
C ASN A 49 6.14 -0.99 0.60
N GLY A 50 6.09 -1.09 -0.72
CA GLY A 50 5.07 -1.84 -1.45
C GLY A 50 3.75 -1.06 -1.46
N GLY A 51 2.64 -1.78 -1.27
CA GLY A 51 1.31 -1.20 -1.18
C GLY A 51 0.29 -2.28 -0.82
N ALA A 52 -0.88 -2.21 -1.44
CA ALA A 52 -1.98 -3.16 -1.22
C ALA A 52 -1.73 -4.59 -1.77
N ASN A 53 -0.49 -4.92 -2.16
CA ASN A 53 -0.06 -6.27 -2.58
C ASN A 53 0.52 -7.11 -1.43
N SER A 54 0.74 -6.51 -0.26
CA SER A 54 1.08 -7.23 0.97
C SER A 54 -0.20 -7.58 1.73
N GLY A 55 -0.17 -8.53 2.67
CA GLY A 55 -1.34 -8.87 3.46
C GLY A 55 -0.98 -9.41 4.84
N HIS A 56 -1.74 -8.99 5.84
CA HIS A 56 -1.74 -9.60 7.18
C HIS A 56 -3.17 -9.65 7.71
N THR A 57 -3.39 -10.39 8.79
CA THR A 57 -4.70 -10.49 9.45
C THR A 57 -4.66 -9.76 10.77
N ALA A 58 -5.61 -8.85 11.00
CA ALA A 58 -5.82 -8.17 12.28
C ALA A 58 -7.32 -8.13 12.58
N ALA A 59 -7.72 -8.37 13.83
CA ALA A 59 -9.13 -8.40 14.26
C ALA A 59 -10.08 -9.24 13.36
N GLY A 60 -9.56 -10.35 12.82
CA GLY A 60 -10.30 -11.23 11.90
C GLY A 60 -10.50 -10.68 10.48
N LEU A 61 -9.90 -9.55 10.14
CA LEU A 61 -9.93 -8.95 8.81
C LEU A 61 -8.58 -9.10 8.11
N LYS A 62 -8.61 -9.34 6.80
CA LYS A 62 -7.42 -9.33 5.95
C LYS A 62 -7.14 -7.91 5.50
N LEU A 63 -6.03 -7.35 5.97
CA LEU A 63 -5.59 -5.99 5.66
C LEU A 63 -4.38 -6.04 4.73
N ASN A 64 -4.24 -5.04 3.88
CA ASN A 64 -3.20 -4.98 2.86
C ASN A 64 -2.37 -3.70 2.97
N LEU A 65 -3.00 -2.57 3.22
CA LEU A 65 -2.36 -1.25 3.13
C LEU A 65 -2.06 -0.66 4.50
N LEU A 66 -2.94 -0.83 5.49
CA LEU A 66 -2.66 -0.40 6.86
C LEU A 66 -1.43 -1.14 7.43
N PRO A 67 -0.65 -0.53 8.35
CA PRO A 67 0.36 -1.24 9.13
C PRO A 67 -0.27 -2.26 10.08
N SER A 68 0.38 -3.39 10.32
CA SER A 68 -0.11 -4.47 11.20
C SER A 68 -0.31 -4.08 12.65
N GLY A 69 0.40 -3.05 13.11
CA GLY A 69 0.16 -2.42 14.41
C GLY A 69 -1.27 -1.90 14.61
N VAL A 70 -2.11 -1.84 13.57
CA VAL A 70 -3.53 -1.47 13.69
C VAL A 70 -4.31 -2.39 14.63
N GLY A 71 -3.89 -3.66 14.75
CA GLY A 71 -4.47 -4.62 15.69
C GLY A 71 -4.16 -4.33 17.16
N GLU A 72 -3.25 -3.39 17.46
CA GLU A 72 -2.95 -2.93 18.82
C GLU A 72 -3.68 -1.61 19.08
N PRO A 73 -4.76 -1.59 19.91
CA PRO A 73 -5.53 -0.39 20.17
C PRO A 73 -4.72 0.72 20.86
N ASP A 74 -3.77 0.34 21.72
CA ASP A 74 -2.94 1.26 22.51
C ASP A 74 -1.72 1.79 21.75
N LEU A 75 -1.48 1.34 20.52
CA LEU A 75 -0.39 1.85 19.69
C LEU A 75 -0.72 3.27 19.21
N PRO A 76 0.07 4.32 19.52
CA PRO A 76 -0.31 5.70 19.24
C PRO A 76 -0.39 6.06 17.75
N LYS A 77 0.52 5.53 16.92
CA LYS A 77 0.64 5.92 15.50
C LYS A 77 0.83 4.75 14.55
N LEU A 78 0.12 4.81 13.43
CA LEU A 78 0.22 3.93 12.27
C LEU A 78 0.82 4.74 11.12
N LEU A 79 2.11 4.60 10.87
CA LEU A 79 2.84 5.40 9.89
C LEU A 79 2.86 4.69 8.54
N VAL A 80 2.71 5.45 7.46
CA VAL A 80 2.89 4.98 6.08
C VAL A 80 3.99 5.84 5.46
N GLY A 81 5.16 5.25 5.25
CA GLY A 81 6.31 5.96 4.69
C GLY A 81 6.16 6.29 3.20
N CYS A 82 7.00 7.19 2.69
CA CYS A 82 6.92 7.67 1.31
C CYS A 82 7.33 6.60 0.27
N GLY A 83 7.98 5.52 0.70
CA GLY A 83 8.28 4.35 -0.12
C GLY A 83 7.05 3.47 -0.41
N VAL A 84 5.87 3.78 0.13
CA VAL A 84 4.61 3.08 -0.13
C VAL A 84 3.84 3.75 -1.27
N VAL A 85 3.29 2.94 -2.18
CA VAL A 85 2.31 3.37 -3.18
C VAL A 85 0.89 3.00 -2.71
N ALA A 86 0.01 3.98 -2.60
CA ALA A 86 -1.22 3.83 -1.82
C ALA A 86 -2.47 4.37 -2.53
N ASP A 87 -3.49 3.54 -2.64
CA ASP A 87 -4.82 3.95 -3.13
C ASP A 87 -5.61 4.55 -1.95
N PRO A 88 -6.04 5.83 -2.03
CA PRO A 88 -6.74 6.48 -0.93
C PRO A 88 -8.05 5.77 -0.57
N ARG A 89 -8.75 5.18 -1.55
CA ARG A 89 -9.98 4.43 -1.30
C ARG A 89 -9.71 3.19 -0.48
N LYS A 90 -8.57 2.52 -0.72
CA LYS A 90 -8.18 1.30 -0.01
C LYS A 90 -7.90 1.55 1.48
N PHE A 91 -7.37 2.72 1.85
CA PHE A 91 -7.27 3.10 3.26
C PHE A 91 -8.65 3.14 3.93
N LEU A 92 -9.62 3.80 3.30
CA LEU A 92 -10.98 3.91 3.83
C LEU A 92 -11.68 2.55 3.89
N TRP A 93 -11.49 1.72 2.86
CA TRP A 93 -12.03 0.35 2.81
C TRP A 93 -11.50 -0.54 3.93
N GLU A 94 -10.24 -0.36 4.35
CA GLU A 94 -9.66 -1.11 5.47
C GLU A 94 -9.98 -0.48 6.83
N ALA A 95 -10.04 0.85 6.92
CA ALA A 95 -10.28 1.56 8.17
C ALA A 95 -11.74 1.43 8.64
N ARG A 96 -12.73 1.68 7.78
CA ARG A 96 -14.14 1.75 8.21
C ARG A 96 -14.66 0.45 8.87
N PRO A 97 -14.32 -0.76 8.39
CA PRO A 97 -14.73 -1.99 9.08
C PRO A 97 -14.08 -2.17 10.45
N LEU A 98 -12.86 -1.67 10.65
CA LEU A 98 -12.19 -1.68 11.96
C LEU A 98 -12.83 -0.66 12.91
N GLU A 99 -13.10 0.56 12.43
CA GLU A 99 -13.79 1.61 13.18
C GLU A 99 -15.20 1.16 13.63
N ALA A 100 -15.94 0.49 12.73
CA ALA A 100 -17.26 -0.08 13.06
C ALA A 100 -17.19 -1.16 14.16
N ARG A 101 -16.02 -1.77 14.37
CA ARG A 101 -15.74 -2.75 15.44
C ARG A 101 -15.12 -2.10 16.69
N GLY A 102 -15.06 -0.78 16.74
CA GLY A 102 -14.53 -0.01 17.87
C GLY A 102 -13.00 0.09 17.92
N ILE A 103 -12.31 -0.27 16.83
CA ILE A 103 -10.86 -0.11 16.71
C ILE A 103 -10.60 1.20 15.98
N SER A 104 -10.12 2.21 16.71
CA SER A 104 -9.72 3.49 16.12
C SER A 104 -8.56 3.29 15.13
N VAL A 105 -8.67 3.84 13.94
CA VAL A 105 -7.68 3.76 12.85
C VAL A 105 -7.32 5.15 12.37
N LEU A 106 -8.31 5.95 11.93
CA LEU A 106 -8.05 7.21 11.24
C LEU A 106 -7.34 8.24 12.15
N ASP A 107 -7.68 8.26 13.44
CA ASP A 107 -7.05 9.16 14.43
C ASP A 107 -5.56 8.84 14.65
N ARG A 108 -5.14 7.60 14.35
CA ARG A 108 -3.78 7.09 14.57
C ARG A 108 -2.98 7.02 13.28
N LEU A 109 -3.64 7.05 12.13
CA LEU A 109 -3.02 6.96 10.81
C LEU A 109 -2.24 8.25 10.49
N LEU A 110 -1.01 8.09 10.02
CA LEU A 110 -0.20 9.17 9.46
C LEU A 110 0.44 8.68 8.16
N ILE A 111 -0.02 9.24 7.05
CA ILE A 111 0.46 9.01 5.70
C ILE A 111 1.47 10.10 5.36
N ASP A 112 2.67 9.71 4.95
CA ASP A 112 3.67 10.67 4.51
C ASP A 112 3.14 11.47 3.32
N GLU A 113 3.25 12.80 3.38
CA GLU A 113 2.77 13.69 2.32
C GLU A 113 3.44 13.43 0.97
N ARG A 114 4.62 12.78 0.95
CA ARG A 114 5.38 12.39 -0.25
C ARG A 114 5.04 10.97 -0.73
N ALA A 115 4.22 10.22 0.00
CA ALA A 115 3.75 8.91 -0.47
C ALA A 115 3.03 9.09 -1.82
N GLN A 116 3.26 8.16 -2.75
CA GLN A 116 2.68 8.23 -4.08
C GLN A 116 1.27 7.63 -4.08
N LEU A 117 0.34 8.36 -4.69
CA LEU A 117 -1.00 7.88 -4.98
C LEU A 117 -0.97 6.80 -6.07
N SER A 118 -1.50 5.61 -5.75
CA SER A 118 -1.89 4.62 -6.74
C SER A 118 -3.40 4.72 -7.04
N ASP A 119 -3.78 4.37 -8.27
CA ASP A 119 -5.14 4.58 -8.76
C ASP A 119 -5.53 3.54 -9.82
N LEU A 120 -6.77 3.61 -10.31
CA LEU A 120 -7.30 2.69 -11.29
C LEU A 120 -6.43 2.56 -12.55
N SER A 121 -5.84 3.65 -13.05
CA SER A 121 -5.02 3.58 -14.26
C SER A 121 -3.80 2.68 -14.08
N HIS A 122 -3.20 2.68 -12.89
CA HIS A 122 -2.13 1.76 -12.54
C HIS A 122 -2.61 0.31 -12.50
N ARG A 123 -3.81 0.05 -11.96
CA ARG A 123 -4.39 -1.30 -11.92
C ARG A 123 -4.69 -1.84 -13.32
N LEU A 124 -5.25 -1.00 -14.19
CA LEU A 124 -5.54 -1.35 -15.58
C LEU A 124 -4.24 -1.61 -16.37
N LEU A 125 -3.20 -0.80 -16.16
CA LEU A 125 -1.89 -1.03 -16.75
C LEU A 125 -1.26 -2.35 -16.30
N ASP A 126 -1.39 -2.69 -15.03
CA ASP A 126 -0.85 -3.93 -14.46
C ASP A 126 -1.47 -5.17 -15.13
N LEU A 127 -2.80 -5.15 -15.32
CA LEU A 127 -3.53 -6.18 -16.06
C LEU A 127 -3.13 -6.21 -17.53
N ALA A 128 -2.95 -5.05 -18.17
CA ALA A 128 -2.54 -4.96 -19.57
C ALA A 128 -1.10 -5.47 -19.80
N TRP A 129 -0.19 -5.25 -18.86
CA TRP A 129 1.18 -5.77 -18.94
C TRP A 129 1.23 -7.29 -18.79
N GLU A 130 0.40 -7.87 -17.92
CA GLU A 130 0.24 -9.34 -17.86
C GLU A 130 -0.35 -9.90 -19.15
N ASP A 131 -1.37 -9.26 -19.72
CA ASP A 131 -1.94 -9.65 -21.02
C ASP A 131 -0.89 -9.59 -22.14
N TYR A 132 -0.11 -8.51 -22.20
CA TYR A 132 0.99 -8.35 -23.16
C TYR A 132 2.06 -9.45 -23.00
N ARG A 133 2.46 -9.76 -21.76
CA ARG A 133 3.44 -10.79 -21.46
C ARG A 133 3.01 -12.16 -22.00
N VAL A 134 1.76 -12.54 -21.78
CA VAL A 134 1.23 -13.83 -22.21
C VAL A 134 0.94 -13.85 -23.71
N ASN A 135 0.18 -12.88 -24.20
CA ASN A 135 -0.42 -12.94 -25.54
C ASN A 135 0.45 -12.34 -26.65
N ILE A 136 1.42 -11.48 -26.30
CA ILE A 136 2.32 -10.86 -27.28
C ILE A 136 3.75 -11.41 -27.17
N LEU A 137 4.29 -11.56 -25.96
CA LEU A 137 5.63 -12.12 -25.77
C LEU A 137 5.65 -13.64 -25.75
N GLY A 138 4.52 -14.30 -25.47
CA GLY A 138 4.45 -15.76 -25.33
C GLY A 138 5.15 -16.27 -24.06
N GLU A 139 5.28 -15.43 -23.03
CA GLU A 139 5.88 -15.79 -21.74
C GLU A 139 4.80 -16.25 -20.74
N GLU A 140 5.22 -16.99 -19.71
CA GLU A 140 4.34 -17.30 -18.58
C GLU A 140 3.90 -16.02 -17.86
N ASN A 141 2.69 -16.05 -17.29
CA ASN A 141 2.21 -14.95 -16.46
C ASN A 141 3.14 -14.74 -15.26
N ARG A 142 3.30 -13.48 -14.83
CA ARG A 142 4.10 -13.16 -13.64
C ARG A 142 3.31 -13.43 -12.36
N GLY A 143 1.98 -13.49 -12.46
CA GLY A 143 1.09 -13.63 -11.32
C GLY A 143 0.83 -12.29 -10.63
N SER A 144 0.67 -11.22 -11.43
CA SER A 144 0.38 -9.90 -10.84
C SER A 144 -0.91 -9.91 -10.03
N THR A 145 -0.90 -9.21 -8.89
CA THR A 145 -2.06 -9.06 -8.00
C THR A 145 -3.15 -8.14 -8.58
N GLY A 146 -2.89 -7.45 -9.70
CA GLY A 146 -3.82 -6.47 -10.28
C GLY A 146 -4.04 -5.26 -9.38
N ARG A 147 -3.09 -5.00 -8.48
CA ARG A 147 -3.11 -3.89 -7.51
C ARG A 147 -2.36 -2.66 -8.02
N GLY A 148 -1.74 -2.71 -9.22
CA GLY A 148 -1.12 -1.53 -9.83
C GLY A 148 0.24 -1.16 -9.25
N ILE A 149 0.88 -2.05 -8.48
CA ILE A 149 2.12 -1.74 -7.77
C ILE A 149 3.27 -1.45 -8.73
N SER A 150 3.51 -2.34 -9.69
CA SER A 150 4.62 -2.17 -10.65
C SER A 150 4.43 -0.93 -11.54
N PRO A 151 3.23 -0.65 -12.08
CA PRO A 151 2.98 0.62 -12.76
C PRO A 151 3.16 1.86 -11.86
N ALA A 152 2.74 1.82 -10.60
CA ALA A 152 2.93 2.95 -9.68
C ALA A 152 4.42 3.26 -9.43
N TYR A 153 5.23 2.24 -9.14
CA TYR A 153 6.69 2.41 -9.04
C TYR A 153 7.35 2.82 -10.37
N SER A 154 6.72 2.52 -11.50
CA SER A 154 7.20 3.00 -12.81
C SER A 154 7.00 4.51 -12.95
N ASP A 155 5.88 5.05 -12.45
CA ASP A 155 5.65 6.49 -12.36
C ASP A 155 6.66 7.17 -11.43
N GLU A 156 7.05 6.51 -10.32
CA GLU A 156 8.10 7.01 -9.41
C GLU A 156 9.43 7.22 -10.15
N THR A 157 9.89 6.16 -10.82
CA THR A 157 11.18 6.18 -11.55
C THR A 157 11.14 7.03 -12.81
N SER A 158 9.96 7.25 -13.39
CA SER A 158 9.75 8.05 -14.59
C SER A 158 9.40 9.52 -14.31
N GLN A 159 9.33 9.93 -13.04
CA GLN A 159 9.03 11.30 -12.61
C GLN A 159 7.61 11.78 -12.95
N TRP A 160 6.61 10.91 -12.78
CA TRP A 160 5.19 11.18 -13.05
C TRP A 160 4.30 11.03 -11.80
N GLN A 161 4.88 11.15 -10.62
CA GLN A 161 4.17 10.97 -9.36
C GLN A 161 3.05 11.98 -9.15
N ILE A 162 2.02 11.53 -8.44
CA ILE A 162 1.04 12.37 -7.77
C ILE A 162 1.16 11.96 -6.31
N HIS A 163 1.52 12.89 -5.43
CA HIS A 163 1.72 12.59 -4.01
C HIS A 163 0.48 12.94 -3.18
N TYR A 164 0.39 12.41 -1.97
CA TYR A 164 -0.70 12.71 -1.03
C TYR A 164 -0.79 14.20 -0.65
N SER A 165 0.34 14.94 -0.70
CA SER A 165 0.35 16.40 -0.55
C SER A 165 -0.55 17.15 -1.55
N SER A 166 -0.92 16.52 -2.67
CA SER A 166 -1.87 17.10 -3.63
C SER A 166 -3.23 17.41 -2.98
N PHE A 167 -3.66 16.60 -2.01
CA PHE A 167 -4.93 16.81 -1.29
C PHE A 167 -4.86 17.97 -0.28
N LEU A 168 -3.68 18.23 0.29
CA LEU A 168 -3.47 19.35 1.22
C LEU A 168 -3.63 20.72 0.56
N SER A 169 -3.38 20.80 -0.75
CA SER A 169 -3.45 22.07 -1.50
C SER A 169 -4.87 22.61 -1.64
N GLY A 170 -5.89 21.75 -1.57
CA GLY A 170 -7.27 22.07 -1.93
C GLY A 170 -7.50 22.37 -3.42
N ASP A 171 -6.48 22.24 -4.28
CA ASP A 171 -6.57 22.51 -5.72
C ASP A 171 -7.00 21.26 -6.51
N LYS A 172 -8.30 21.03 -6.53
CA LYS A 172 -8.92 19.91 -7.25
C LYS A 172 -8.63 19.95 -8.75
N ASP A 173 -8.54 21.14 -9.35
CA ASP A 173 -8.30 21.29 -10.79
C ASP A 173 -6.88 20.86 -11.16
N ALA A 174 -5.89 21.21 -10.35
CA ALA A 174 -4.52 20.72 -10.51
C ALA A 174 -4.44 19.19 -10.37
N PHE A 175 -5.12 18.62 -9.37
CA PHE A 175 -5.21 17.17 -9.21
C PHE A 175 -5.88 16.49 -10.42
N ALA A 176 -7.03 16.99 -10.87
CA ALA A 176 -7.77 16.48 -12.02
C ALA A 176 -6.92 16.51 -13.29
N LYS A 177 -6.17 17.60 -13.50
CA LYS A 177 -5.25 17.73 -14.62
C LYS A 177 -4.13 16.69 -14.57
N ALA A 178 -3.48 16.52 -13.41
CA ALA A 178 -2.40 15.55 -13.25
C ALA A 178 -2.90 14.11 -13.44
N LEU A 179 -4.04 13.77 -12.85
CA LEU A 179 -4.69 12.46 -13.00
C LEU A 179 -5.09 12.20 -14.45
N GLY A 180 -5.70 13.18 -15.13
CA GLY A 180 -6.07 13.08 -16.54
C GLY A 180 -4.85 12.84 -17.45
N GLN A 181 -3.72 13.49 -17.18
CA GLN A 181 -2.48 13.26 -17.91
C GLN A 181 -1.92 11.84 -17.67
N ARG A 182 -1.96 11.33 -16.43
CA ARG A 182 -1.59 9.94 -16.12
C ARG A 182 -2.48 8.95 -16.87
N VAL A 183 -3.79 9.16 -16.81
CA VAL A 183 -4.77 8.29 -17.48
C VAL A 183 -4.55 8.28 -18.99
N ASP A 184 -4.31 9.43 -19.63
CA ASP A 184 -4.02 9.47 -21.09
C ASP A 184 -2.79 8.62 -21.44
N ARG A 185 -1.67 8.75 -20.70
CA ARG A 185 -0.46 7.94 -20.91
C ARG A 185 -0.75 6.45 -20.71
N ALA A 186 -1.49 6.10 -19.65
CA ALA A 186 -1.86 4.74 -19.35
C ALA A 186 -2.70 4.12 -20.48
N LEU A 187 -3.77 4.79 -20.89
CA LEU A 187 -4.67 4.31 -21.95
C LEU A 187 -3.97 4.16 -23.30
N ARG A 188 -3.09 5.09 -23.65
CA ARG A 188 -2.26 4.97 -24.88
C ARG A 188 -1.33 3.77 -24.82
N THR A 189 -0.73 3.52 -23.66
CA THR A 189 0.13 2.34 -23.45
C THR A 189 -0.68 1.06 -23.59
N ILE A 190 -1.81 0.96 -22.90
CA ILE A 190 -2.71 -0.21 -22.95
C ILE A 190 -3.15 -0.50 -24.40
N ARG A 191 -3.57 0.53 -25.12
CA ARG A 191 -4.10 0.39 -26.47
C ARG A 191 -3.02 0.10 -27.53
N HIS A 192 -1.92 0.85 -27.51
CA HIS A 192 -0.98 0.86 -28.64
C HIS A 192 0.27 0.00 -28.38
N VAL A 193 0.69 -0.11 -27.12
CA VAL A 193 1.86 -0.91 -26.71
C VAL A 193 1.40 -2.31 -26.33
N CYS A 194 0.52 -2.43 -25.34
CA CYS A 194 0.01 -3.72 -24.88
C CYS A 194 -0.92 -4.38 -25.91
N ARG A 195 -1.54 -3.59 -26.80
CA ARG A 195 -2.46 -4.05 -27.87
C ARG A 195 -3.59 -4.93 -27.35
N VAL A 196 -4.06 -4.61 -26.14
CA VAL A 196 -5.19 -5.30 -25.48
C VAL A 196 -6.40 -5.27 -26.42
N SER A 197 -7.15 -6.37 -26.53
CA SER A 197 -8.39 -6.42 -27.32
C SER A 197 -9.51 -5.64 -26.63
N LYS A 198 -10.59 -5.32 -27.36
CA LYS A 198 -11.75 -4.62 -26.77
C LYS A 198 -12.45 -5.49 -25.72
N GLU A 199 -12.51 -6.79 -25.97
CA GLU A 199 -13.10 -7.79 -25.10
C GLU A 199 -12.31 -7.90 -23.80
N THR A 200 -10.98 -8.01 -23.89
CA THR A 200 -10.08 -8.06 -22.71
C THR A 200 -10.10 -6.73 -21.94
N TRP A 201 -10.13 -5.59 -22.63
CA TRP A 201 -10.28 -4.29 -21.97
C TRP A 201 -11.54 -4.22 -21.10
N ASN A 202 -12.66 -4.72 -21.63
CA ASN A 202 -13.92 -4.71 -20.90
C ASN A 202 -13.88 -5.61 -19.66
N SER A 203 -13.26 -6.79 -19.75
CA SER A 203 -13.19 -7.75 -18.64
C SER A 203 -12.29 -7.29 -17.49
N PHE A 204 -11.38 -6.32 -17.72
CA PHE A 204 -10.58 -5.75 -16.64
C PHE A 204 -11.45 -5.12 -15.54
N PHE A 205 -12.48 -4.37 -15.91
CA PHE A 205 -13.37 -3.75 -14.93
C PHE A 205 -14.15 -4.80 -14.14
N ASP A 206 -14.68 -5.82 -14.82
CA ASP A 206 -15.41 -6.91 -14.18
C ASP A 206 -14.50 -7.65 -13.18
N ARG A 207 -13.27 -7.98 -13.59
CA ARG A 207 -12.26 -8.62 -12.73
C ARG A 207 -11.93 -7.78 -11.50
N LEU A 208 -11.77 -6.47 -11.65
CA LEU A 208 -11.50 -5.56 -10.53
C LEU A 208 -12.70 -5.44 -9.59
N THR A 209 -13.91 -5.31 -10.15
CA THR A 209 -15.17 -5.28 -9.39
C THR A 209 -15.36 -6.55 -8.58
N GLU A 210 -15.23 -7.72 -9.21
CA GLU A 210 -15.35 -9.02 -8.54
C GLU A 210 -14.33 -9.16 -7.42
N ALA A 211 -13.06 -8.83 -7.68
CA ALA A 211 -11.99 -8.95 -6.71
C ALA A 211 -12.21 -8.08 -5.47
N GLU A 212 -12.60 -6.81 -5.62
CA GLU A 212 -12.86 -5.95 -4.45
C GLU A 212 -14.18 -6.28 -3.76
N THR A 213 -15.22 -6.65 -4.51
CA THR A 213 -16.50 -7.08 -3.91
C THR A 213 -16.30 -8.31 -3.04
N GLN A 214 -15.53 -9.29 -3.51
CA GLN A 214 -15.19 -10.48 -2.73
C GLN A 214 -14.33 -10.15 -1.51
N ALA A 215 -13.29 -9.32 -1.69
CA ALA A 215 -12.40 -8.93 -0.59
C ALA A 215 -13.14 -8.17 0.53
N ASN A 216 -14.19 -7.42 0.18
CA ASN A 216 -14.96 -6.61 1.12
C ASN A 216 -16.36 -7.19 1.42
N ALA A 217 -16.63 -8.44 1.03
CA ALA A 217 -17.92 -9.09 1.26
C ALA A 217 -18.39 -9.05 2.73
N PRO A 218 -17.52 -9.25 3.75
CA PRO A 218 -17.92 -9.08 5.15
C PRO A 218 -18.44 -7.66 5.44
N ALA A 219 -17.71 -6.63 5.01
CA ALA A 219 -18.09 -5.24 5.25
C ALA A 219 -19.39 -4.84 4.51
N ILE A 220 -19.63 -5.42 3.32
CA ILE A 220 -20.90 -5.26 2.61
C ILE A 220 -22.05 -5.91 3.39
N SER A 221 -21.85 -7.15 3.86
CA SER A 221 -22.87 -7.89 4.62
C SER A 221 -23.21 -7.26 5.97
N GLU A 222 -22.23 -6.60 6.59
CA GLU A 222 -22.37 -5.83 7.83
C GLU A 222 -22.98 -4.43 7.59
N GLY A 223 -23.23 -4.04 6.33
CA GLY A 223 -23.85 -2.76 5.97
C GLY A 223 -22.91 -1.56 6.07
N ILE A 224 -21.60 -1.78 6.23
CA ILE A 224 -20.58 -0.72 6.31
C ILE A 224 -20.38 -0.06 4.94
N PHE A 225 -20.47 -0.86 3.86
CA PHE A 225 -20.38 -0.38 2.49
C PHE A 225 -21.56 -0.88 1.65
N ASN A 226 -21.99 -0.03 0.72
CA ASN A 226 -22.84 -0.48 -0.39
C ASN A 226 -21.96 -1.23 -1.42
N SER A 227 -22.47 -2.30 -2.03
CA SER A 227 -21.73 -3.04 -3.07
C SER A 227 -21.32 -2.17 -4.25
N VAL A 228 -22.07 -1.10 -4.54
CA VAL A 228 -21.75 -0.12 -5.60
C VAL A 228 -20.41 0.58 -5.35
N GLU A 229 -19.93 0.68 -4.11
CA GLU A 229 -18.60 1.23 -3.80
C GLU A 229 -17.48 0.47 -4.53
N PHE A 230 -17.66 -0.82 -4.75
CA PHE A 230 -16.67 -1.69 -5.37
C PHE A 230 -16.93 -1.93 -6.86
N ASP A 231 -17.89 -1.23 -7.46
CA ASP A 231 -18.17 -1.34 -8.89
C ASP A 231 -17.25 -0.43 -9.70
N PHE A 232 -16.28 -1.02 -10.40
CA PHE A 232 -15.37 -0.32 -11.28
C PHE A 232 -15.98 0.04 -12.64
N SER A 233 -17.14 -0.51 -12.99
CA SER A 233 -17.80 -0.23 -14.27
C SER A 233 -18.19 1.26 -14.41
N ILE A 234 -18.39 1.95 -13.29
CA ILE A 234 -18.69 3.39 -13.23
C ILE A 234 -17.57 4.28 -13.81
N PHE A 235 -16.35 3.75 -13.91
CA PHE A 235 -15.20 4.45 -14.47
C PHE A 235 -15.02 4.20 -15.96
N LYS A 236 -15.80 3.31 -16.59
CA LYS A 236 -15.72 3.06 -18.02
C LYS A 236 -16.19 4.30 -18.77
N GLY A 237 -15.45 4.69 -19.82
CA GLY A 237 -15.94 5.68 -20.78
C GLY A 237 -16.82 5.04 -21.85
N ASP A 238 -17.41 5.88 -22.69
CA ASP A 238 -18.37 5.44 -23.73
C ASP A 238 -17.72 4.60 -24.84
N GLU A 239 -16.41 4.75 -25.03
CA GLU A 239 -15.65 4.04 -26.07
C GLU A 239 -14.57 3.12 -25.46
N PRO A 240 -14.19 2.02 -26.13
CA PRO A 240 -13.07 1.19 -25.69
C PRO A 240 -11.78 2.00 -25.49
N PHE A 241 -11.00 1.65 -24.46
CA PHE A 241 -9.80 2.37 -24.05
C PHE A 241 -10.04 3.84 -23.68
N SER A 242 -11.20 4.13 -23.08
CA SER A 242 -11.53 5.41 -22.46
C SER A 242 -12.05 5.21 -21.03
N LEU A 243 -11.85 6.22 -20.18
CA LEU A 243 -12.38 6.27 -18.82
C LEU A 243 -13.25 7.50 -18.63
N ASN A 244 -14.26 7.39 -17.77
CA ASN A 244 -14.98 8.53 -17.24
C ASN A 244 -14.09 9.28 -16.24
N LEU A 245 -13.35 10.26 -16.75
CA LEU A 245 -12.41 11.06 -15.96
C LEU A 245 -13.08 11.87 -14.86
N HIS A 246 -14.34 12.28 -15.05
CA HIS A 246 -15.09 13.00 -14.02
C HIS A 246 -15.31 12.09 -12.82
N ASN A 247 -15.97 10.94 -13.01
CA ASN A 247 -16.22 9.98 -11.93
C ASN A 247 -14.92 9.53 -11.24
N LEU A 248 -13.86 9.29 -12.03
CA LEU A 248 -12.57 8.91 -11.49
C LEU A 248 -11.97 10.02 -10.62
N THR A 249 -11.98 11.26 -11.09
CA THR A 249 -11.45 12.41 -10.35
C THR A 249 -12.24 12.64 -9.06
N GLU A 250 -13.57 12.67 -9.13
CA GLU A 250 -14.44 12.85 -7.96
C GLU A 250 -14.15 11.77 -6.91
N CYS A 251 -14.16 10.49 -7.31
CA CYS A 251 -13.98 9.37 -6.40
C CYS A 251 -12.62 9.38 -5.68
N TYR A 252 -11.53 9.61 -6.41
CA TYR A 252 -10.18 9.65 -5.82
C TYR A 252 -9.92 10.93 -5.04
N TRP A 253 -10.48 12.07 -5.48
CA TRP A 253 -10.39 13.33 -4.76
C TRP A 253 -11.11 13.25 -3.43
N ASP A 254 -12.38 12.81 -3.42
CA ASP A 254 -13.18 12.74 -2.19
C ASP A 254 -12.56 11.80 -1.15
N ALA A 255 -12.06 10.63 -1.59
CA ALA A 255 -11.33 9.72 -0.71
C ALA A 255 -10.04 10.35 -0.15
N GLY A 256 -9.29 11.12 -0.96
CA GLY A 256 -8.12 11.86 -0.51
C GLY A 256 -8.44 13.00 0.45
N GLN A 257 -9.56 13.70 0.24
CA GLN A 257 -10.04 14.75 1.14
C GLN A 257 -10.42 14.19 2.51
N GLU A 258 -11.10 13.03 2.57
CA GLU A 258 -11.37 12.33 3.84
C GLU A 258 -10.09 12.00 4.61
N LEU A 259 -9.00 11.70 3.90
CA LEU A 259 -7.70 11.36 4.49
C LEU A 259 -6.84 12.58 4.82
N THR A 260 -7.24 13.81 4.49
CA THR A 260 -6.45 15.02 4.77
C THR A 260 -5.96 15.12 6.23
N PRO A 261 -6.76 14.80 7.27
CA PRO A 261 -6.29 14.80 8.66
C PRO A 261 -5.20 13.76 8.96
N CYS A 262 -5.09 12.72 8.12
CA CYS A 262 -4.11 11.65 8.22
C CYS A 262 -2.82 11.97 7.45
N ILE A 263 -2.71 13.09 6.71
CA ILE A 263 -1.53 13.40 5.88
C ILE A 263 -0.59 14.33 6.65
N GLY A 264 0.71 13.99 6.69
CA GLY A 264 1.73 14.84 7.33
C GLY A 264 3.15 14.35 7.13
N ASP A 265 4.10 14.80 7.95
CA ASP A 265 5.51 14.41 7.85
C ASP A 265 5.84 13.22 8.74
N VAL A 266 6.00 12.04 8.12
CA VAL A 266 6.39 10.82 8.84
C VAL A 266 7.82 10.89 9.35
N ARG A 267 8.68 11.70 8.72
CA ARG A 267 10.06 11.93 9.19
C ARG A 267 10.04 12.55 10.58
N GLU A 268 9.30 13.63 10.77
CA GLU A 268 9.20 14.33 12.05
C GLU A 268 8.65 13.40 13.13
N ALA A 269 7.54 12.70 12.84
CA ALA A 269 6.95 11.74 13.79
C ALA A 269 7.94 10.63 14.20
N THR A 270 8.71 10.10 13.25
CA THR A 270 9.70 9.06 13.52
C THR A 270 10.87 9.58 14.35
N LEU A 271 11.45 10.73 13.97
CA LEU A 271 12.58 11.32 14.69
C LEU A 271 12.20 11.74 16.10
N SER A 272 11.06 12.40 16.29
CA SER A 272 10.59 12.81 17.61
C SER A 272 10.34 11.61 18.53
N ALA A 273 9.80 10.50 17.99
CA ALA A 273 9.64 9.28 18.76
C ALA A 273 10.99 8.69 19.23
N LEU A 274 11.97 8.63 18.33
CA LEU A 274 13.31 8.12 18.64
C LEU A 274 14.06 9.04 19.62
N GLU A 275 13.97 10.37 19.46
CA GLU A 275 14.56 11.36 20.38
C GLU A 275 13.95 11.28 21.78
N ALA A 276 12.65 10.97 21.88
CA ALA A 276 11.98 10.72 23.16
C ALA A 276 12.35 9.35 23.79
N GLY A 277 13.21 8.56 23.15
CA GLY A 277 13.62 7.24 23.63
C GLY A 277 12.59 6.12 23.41
N ASN A 278 11.53 6.40 22.65
CA ASN A 278 10.49 5.43 22.33
C ASN A 278 10.91 4.51 21.19
N HIS A 279 10.31 3.32 21.14
CA HIS A 279 10.53 2.39 20.04
C HIS A 279 9.66 2.74 18.83
N VAL A 280 10.21 2.51 17.64
CA VAL A 280 9.48 2.52 16.38
C VAL A 280 9.74 1.19 15.70
N VAL A 281 8.68 0.50 15.30
CA VAL A 281 8.77 -0.80 14.62
C VAL A 281 8.47 -0.63 13.14
N ALA A 282 9.37 -1.05 12.28
CA ALA A 282 9.23 -0.99 10.83
C ALA A 282 8.79 -2.34 10.27
N GLU A 283 7.66 -2.34 9.57
CA GLU A 283 7.13 -3.49 8.87
C GLU A 283 7.39 -3.36 7.37
N PHE A 284 8.02 -4.39 6.80
CA PHE A 284 8.25 -4.49 5.37
C PHE A 284 7.17 -5.29 4.66
N GLY A 285 6.74 -4.79 3.50
CA GLY A 285 5.99 -5.57 2.53
C GLY A 285 6.91 -6.58 1.83
N GLN A 286 6.36 -7.76 1.49
CA GLN A 286 7.10 -8.85 0.84
C GLN A 286 8.37 -9.25 1.62
N SER A 287 9.35 -9.85 0.94
CA SER A 287 10.49 -10.53 1.56
C SER A 287 11.73 -10.44 0.69
N TYR A 288 12.89 -10.74 1.27
CA TYR A 288 14.21 -10.57 0.67
C TYR A 288 14.33 -11.10 -0.77
N TRP A 289 13.88 -12.32 -1.05
CA TRP A 289 13.99 -12.90 -2.40
C TRP A 289 12.97 -12.35 -3.42
N LEU A 290 12.08 -11.47 -2.97
CA LEU A 290 11.17 -10.70 -3.83
C LEU A 290 11.67 -9.26 -4.06
N ASP A 291 12.82 -8.86 -3.53
CA ASP A 291 13.39 -7.52 -3.75
C ASP A 291 13.68 -7.29 -5.25
N LYS A 292 13.41 -6.07 -5.75
CA LYS A 292 13.61 -5.73 -7.16
C LYS A 292 15.06 -5.84 -7.67
N ARG A 293 16.06 -5.77 -6.79
CA ARG A 293 17.49 -5.91 -7.13
C ARG A 293 18.08 -7.23 -6.69
N HIS A 294 17.66 -7.76 -5.55
CA HIS A 294 18.27 -8.94 -4.94
C HIS A 294 17.49 -10.24 -5.17
N GLY A 295 16.23 -10.14 -5.58
CA GLY A 295 15.34 -11.27 -5.80
C GLY A 295 15.50 -11.97 -7.14
N PHE A 296 14.70 -13.02 -7.35
CA PHE A 296 14.72 -13.82 -8.56
C PHE A 296 13.79 -13.21 -9.64
N SER A 297 14.33 -12.27 -10.40
CA SER A 297 13.63 -11.67 -11.53
C SER A 297 13.18 -12.73 -12.55
N PRO A 298 12.00 -12.56 -13.19
CA PRO A 298 11.12 -11.38 -13.14
C PRO A 298 10.05 -11.41 -12.03
N ASN A 299 9.98 -12.48 -11.22
CA ASN A 299 8.92 -12.72 -10.24
C ASN A 299 9.21 -12.04 -8.89
N VAL A 300 9.40 -10.72 -8.94
CA VAL A 300 9.75 -9.85 -7.80
C VAL A 300 8.77 -8.70 -7.65
N THR A 301 8.75 -8.04 -6.49
CA THR A 301 8.05 -6.76 -6.31
C THR A 301 8.83 -5.62 -6.96
N ALA A 302 8.19 -4.48 -7.22
CA ALA A 302 8.83 -3.28 -7.76
C ALA A 302 9.43 -2.36 -6.68
N SER A 303 9.40 -2.79 -5.43
CA SER A 303 9.94 -2.08 -4.26
C SER A 303 11.24 -2.71 -3.74
N HIS A 304 11.95 -2.01 -2.87
CA HIS A 304 12.98 -2.63 -2.03
C HIS A 304 12.36 -3.27 -0.79
N THR A 305 12.79 -4.49 -0.46
CA THR A 305 12.31 -5.25 0.71
C THR A 305 13.41 -5.41 1.76
N THR A 306 14.44 -4.58 1.69
CA THR A 306 15.63 -4.64 2.55
C THR A 306 15.73 -3.38 3.40
N THR A 307 16.36 -3.52 4.57
CA THR A 307 16.46 -2.50 5.61
C THR A 307 16.82 -1.08 5.13
N PRO A 308 17.71 -0.86 4.14
CA PRO A 308 18.03 0.50 3.67
C PRO A 308 16.81 1.32 3.22
N GLU A 309 15.76 0.67 2.72
CA GLU A 309 14.52 1.33 2.29
C GLU A 309 13.82 2.05 3.44
N LEU A 310 13.99 1.59 4.69
CA LEU A 310 13.42 2.26 5.86
C LEU A 310 13.91 3.70 5.97
N PHE A 311 15.21 3.93 5.78
CA PHE A 311 15.78 5.28 5.90
C PHE A 311 15.27 6.21 4.79
N LEU A 312 15.09 5.67 3.58
CA LEU A 312 14.56 6.41 2.44
C LEU A 312 13.07 6.71 2.62
N SER A 313 12.29 5.70 2.99
CA SER A 313 10.83 5.77 3.10
C SER A 313 10.34 6.56 4.32
N ALA A 314 11.00 6.39 5.47
CA ALA A 314 10.73 7.22 6.65
C ALA A 314 11.39 8.61 6.54
N GLY A 315 12.26 8.81 5.54
CA GLY A 315 12.99 10.05 5.35
C GLY A 315 13.96 10.38 6.49
N ILE A 316 14.53 9.40 7.19
CA ILE A 316 15.45 9.59 8.33
C ILE A 316 16.91 9.27 7.95
N PRO A 317 17.93 9.84 8.62
CA PRO A 317 19.32 9.48 8.36
C PRO A 317 19.59 8.01 8.73
N PRO A 318 20.53 7.34 8.03
CA PRO A 318 20.99 6.01 8.43
C PRO A 318 21.48 5.99 9.87
N CYS A 319 20.94 5.06 10.66
CA CYS A 319 21.27 4.89 12.07
C CYS A 319 21.26 3.40 12.46
N PRO A 320 21.76 3.03 13.66
CA PRO A 320 21.66 1.66 14.14
C PRO A 320 20.21 1.17 14.19
N VAL A 321 19.99 -0.07 13.77
CA VAL A 321 18.68 -0.73 13.75
C VAL A 321 18.80 -2.15 14.30
N HIS A 322 17.76 -2.61 14.97
CA HIS A 322 17.63 -4.01 15.37
C HIS A 322 16.82 -4.74 14.29
N VAL A 323 17.42 -5.73 13.63
CA VAL A 323 16.75 -6.45 12.53
C VAL A 323 16.26 -7.81 13.00
N LEU A 324 14.96 -8.02 12.90
CA LEU A 324 14.28 -9.30 13.08
C LEU A 324 14.04 -9.92 11.70
N GLY A 325 14.64 -11.09 11.47
CA GLY A 325 14.43 -11.88 10.26
C GLY A 325 13.31 -12.90 10.47
N CYS A 326 12.18 -12.70 9.81
CA CYS A 326 11.06 -13.63 9.82
C CYS A 326 11.25 -14.73 8.77
N CYS A 327 11.22 -15.99 9.21
CA CYS A 327 11.32 -17.16 8.35
C CYS A 327 10.21 -18.18 8.64
N LYS A 328 9.77 -18.87 7.60
CA LYS A 328 8.98 -20.10 7.76
C LYS A 328 9.91 -21.27 8.05
N ALA A 329 9.36 -22.28 8.72
CA ALA A 329 10.06 -23.53 8.98
C ALA A 329 10.37 -24.34 7.71
N TYR A 330 9.72 -24.02 6.59
CA TYR A 330 9.84 -24.66 5.28
C TYR A 330 9.75 -23.64 4.16
#